data_AF-F0FB91-F1
#
_entry.id   AF-F0FB91-F1
#
_cell.length_a   1.000
_cell.length_b   1.000
_cell.length_c   1.000
_cell.angle_alpha   90.00
_cell.angle_beta   90.00
_cell.angle_gamma   90.00
#
_symmetry.space_group_name_H-M   'P 1'
#
loop_
_entity.id
_entity.type
_entity.pdbx_description
1 polymer ?
#
loop_
_entity_poly.entity_id
_entity_poly.type
_entity_poly.pdbx_seq_one_letter_code
_entity_poly.pdbx_strand_id
1 'polypeptide(L)'
;MRLYIIIIILCAFLVSCKDKKYNYKSKGEWVHLKNGETIDGYTRIGDSIYGGYGDSIYLHTTMPALKGVDVSSFMVCKNTGYAKDSYHVYYPLRLVCEDAMDFGGCYFKDYIMEDVSSESFIYIGRGYATDGYKLFKEGKAVNNLTVR
;
A
#
# COMPACT_ATOMS: atom_id res chain seq x y z
N MET A 1 -41.60 19.22 -13.01
CA MET A 1 -40.27 19.58 -12.50
C MET A 1 -40.07 19.33 -11.00
N ARG A 2 -41.07 19.60 -10.12
CA ARG A 2 -40.95 19.34 -8.67
C ARG A 2 -40.97 17.85 -8.25
N LEU A 3 -41.56 16.96 -9.05
CA LEU A 3 -41.65 15.53 -8.73
C LEU A 3 -40.35 14.75 -9.03
N TYR A 4 -39.61 15.14 -10.07
CA TYR A 4 -38.32 14.53 -10.43
C TYR A 4 -37.21 14.81 -9.41
N ILE A 5 -37.22 16.00 -8.79
CA ILE A 5 -36.23 16.37 -7.76
C ILE A 5 -36.40 15.51 -6.50
N ILE A 6 -37.63 15.14 -6.13
CA ILE A 6 -37.89 14.28 -4.96
C ILE A 6 -37.37 12.85 -5.19
N ILE A 7 -37.50 12.33 -6.42
CA ILE A 7 -37.04 10.97 -6.76
C ILE A 7 -35.50 10.88 -6.75
N ILE A 8 -34.78 11.92 -7.21
CA ILE A 8 -33.30 11.96 -7.18
C ILE A 8 -32.79 12.04 -5.73
N ILE A 9 -33.48 12.78 -4.85
CA ILE A 9 -33.14 12.85 -3.43
C ILE A 9 -33.43 11.51 -2.74
N LEU A 10 -34.52 10.81 -3.08
CA LEU A 10 -34.85 9.49 -2.52
C LEU A 10 -33.88 8.38 -2.98
N CYS A 11 -33.39 8.45 -4.22
CA CYS A 11 -32.38 7.52 -4.74
C CYS A 11 -30.99 7.72 -4.12
N ALA A 12 -30.65 8.93 -3.67
CA ALA A 12 -29.37 9.20 -2.98
C ALA A 12 -29.28 8.55 -1.59
N PHE A 13 -30.39 8.09 -1.01
CA PHE A 13 -30.42 7.42 0.30
C PHE A 13 -30.34 5.89 0.24
N LEU A 14 -30.37 5.26 -0.94
CA LEU A 14 -30.53 3.81 -1.05
C LEU A 14 -29.25 2.98 -1.19
N VAL A 15 -28.06 3.56 -1.13
CA VAL A 15 -26.82 2.76 -1.05
C VAL A 15 -25.78 3.41 -0.15
N SER A 16 -26.14 3.69 1.10
CA SER A 16 -25.13 3.75 2.16
C SER A 16 -25.31 2.53 3.03
N CYS A 17 -24.90 1.37 2.49
CA CYS A 17 -24.55 0.24 3.34
C CYS A 17 -23.36 0.75 4.16
N LYS A 18 -23.62 1.18 5.40
CA LYS A 18 -22.54 1.57 6.31
C LYS A 18 -21.77 0.30 6.62
N ASP A 19 -20.73 0.04 5.84
CA ASP A 19 -19.77 -1.00 6.15
C ASP A 19 -19.31 -0.77 7.59
N LYS A 20 -19.41 -1.82 8.40
CA LYS A 20 -19.13 -1.76 9.83
C LYS A 20 -17.65 -1.44 9.99
N LYS A 21 -17.32 -0.21 10.41
CA LYS A 21 -15.94 0.17 10.70
C LYS A 21 -15.46 -0.59 11.94
N TYR A 22 -14.57 -1.54 11.73
CA TYR A 22 -14.01 -2.34 12.82
C TYR A 22 -12.94 -1.54 13.56
N ASN A 23 -12.99 -1.57 14.90
CA ASN A 23 -12.11 -0.76 15.74
C ASN A 23 -10.82 -1.52 16.07
N TYR A 24 -9.98 -1.71 15.04
CA TYR A 24 -8.66 -2.34 15.20
C TYR A 24 -7.64 -1.35 15.77
N LYS A 25 -6.69 -1.85 16.57
CA LYS A 25 -5.56 -1.07 17.06
C LYS A 25 -4.36 -1.30 16.16
N SER A 26 -3.71 -0.22 15.75
CA SER A 26 -2.44 -0.29 15.02
C SER A 26 -1.39 -1.03 15.86
N LYS A 27 -0.63 -1.91 15.22
CA LYS A 27 0.57 -2.56 15.75
C LYS A 27 1.82 -2.23 14.93
N GLY A 28 1.69 -1.36 13.94
CA GLY A 28 2.77 -0.97 13.04
C GLY A 28 3.59 0.20 13.59
N GLU A 29 4.88 0.19 13.30
CA GLU A 29 5.78 1.32 13.49
C GLU A 29 6.03 1.97 12.12
N TRP A 30 5.43 3.14 11.88
CA TRP A 30 5.54 3.87 10.62
C TRP A 30 6.66 4.90 10.70
N VAL A 31 7.59 4.87 9.75
CA VAL A 31 8.76 5.76 9.71
C VAL A 31 8.96 6.35 8.32
N HIS A 32 9.46 7.58 8.25
CA HIS A 32 9.95 8.15 7.00
C HIS A 32 11.34 7.61 6.67
N LEU A 33 11.59 7.37 5.39
CA LEU A 33 12.94 7.05 4.90
C LEU A 33 13.79 8.32 4.78
N LYS A 34 15.00 8.25 5.33
CA LYS A 34 16.07 9.21 5.04
C LYS A 34 16.68 8.93 3.68
N ASN A 35 17.32 9.94 3.08
CA ASN A 35 18.06 9.74 1.82
C ASN A 35 19.15 8.66 1.99
N GLY A 36 19.19 7.68 1.09
CA GLY A 36 20.07 6.51 1.12
C GLY A 36 19.59 5.36 2.00
N GLU A 37 18.49 5.51 2.73
CA GLU A 37 17.96 4.47 3.63
C GLU A 37 17.12 3.45 2.88
N THR A 38 17.20 2.20 3.32
CA THR A 38 16.35 1.10 2.83
C THR A 38 15.66 0.41 4.01
N ILE A 39 14.33 0.26 3.93
CA ILE A 39 13.53 -0.52 4.89
C ILE A 39 12.51 -1.36 4.11
N ASP A 40 12.42 -2.66 4.42
CA ASP A 40 11.48 -3.60 3.80
C ASP A 40 11.49 -3.61 2.26
N GLY A 41 12.64 -3.29 1.66
CA GLY A 41 12.83 -3.23 0.20
C GLY A 41 12.41 -1.90 -0.43
N TYR A 42 12.01 -0.90 0.35
CA TYR A 42 11.83 0.47 -0.12
C TYR A 42 13.09 1.28 0.16
N THR A 43 13.69 1.87 -0.87
CA THR A 43 14.90 2.69 -0.78
C THR A 43 14.61 4.12 -1.22
N ARG A 44 15.02 5.13 -0.43
CA ARG A 44 14.93 6.53 -0.85
C ARG A 44 16.24 7.02 -1.44
N ILE A 45 16.20 7.60 -2.64
CA ILE A 45 17.31 8.34 -3.25
C ILE A 45 16.76 9.67 -3.76
N GLY A 46 17.16 10.77 -3.12
CA GLY A 46 16.65 12.11 -3.37
C GLY A 46 15.13 12.18 -3.24
N ASP A 47 14.50 12.61 -4.35
CA ASP A 47 13.06 12.73 -4.52
C ASP A 47 12.47 11.51 -5.23
N SER A 48 13.02 10.32 -4.99
CA SER A 48 12.55 9.08 -5.57
C SER A 48 12.57 7.95 -4.55
N ILE A 49 11.56 7.07 -4.65
CA ILE A 49 11.49 5.80 -3.92
C ILE A 49 11.66 4.67 -4.92
N TYR A 50 12.54 3.73 -4.60
CA TYR A 50 12.77 2.50 -5.33
C TYR A 50 12.23 1.33 -4.52
N GLY A 51 11.76 0.28 -5.21
CA GLY A 51 11.21 -0.91 -4.58
C GLY A 51 11.89 -2.17 -5.09
N GLY A 52 12.49 -2.95 -4.20
CA GLY A 52 13.13 -4.20 -4.53
C GLY A 52 13.92 -4.85 -3.39
N TYR A 53 14.31 -6.10 -3.60
CA TYR A 53 15.19 -6.88 -2.76
C TYR A 53 16.37 -7.35 -3.60
N GLY A 54 17.56 -6.80 -3.37
CA GLY A 54 18.75 -7.09 -4.17
C GLY A 54 19.89 -6.15 -3.83
N ASP A 55 20.99 -6.23 -4.58
CA ASP A 55 22.07 -5.25 -4.48
C ASP A 55 21.49 -3.85 -4.69
N SER A 56 21.68 -2.99 -3.68
CA SER A 56 21.07 -1.66 -3.66
C SER A 56 21.54 -0.84 -4.85
N ILE A 57 22.82 -0.92 -5.25
CA ILE A 57 23.40 -0.18 -6.37
C ILE A 57 22.67 -0.55 -7.66
N TYR A 58 22.50 -1.84 -7.94
CA TYR A 58 21.79 -2.29 -9.14
C TYR A 58 20.34 -1.79 -9.15
N LEU A 59 19.62 -1.91 -8.02
CA LEU A 59 18.22 -1.53 -7.94
C LEU A 59 17.96 -0.06 -8.26
N HIS A 60 18.75 0.89 -7.74
CA HIS A 60 18.49 2.32 -8.00
C HIS A 60 19.28 2.92 -9.17
N THR A 61 20.18 2.16 -9.80
CA THR A 61 20.86 2.59 -11.04
C THR A 61 20.20 2.04 -12.30
N THR A 62 19.60 0.85 -12.21
CA THR A 62 19.09 0.11 -13.38
C THR A 62 17.57 0.04 -13.41
N MET A 63 16.91 -0.05 -12.26
CA MET A 63 15.45 -0.12 -12.19
C MET A 63 14.82 1.26 -12.02
N PRO A 64 13.68 1.52 -12.66
CA PRO A 64 12.97 2.78 -12.48
C PRO A 64 12.44 2.90 -11.05
N ALA A 65 12.41 4.13 -10.55
CA ALA A 65 11.70 4.46 -9.31
C ALA A 65 10.21 4.07 -9.40
N LEU A 66 9.62 3.82 -8.24
CA LEU A 66 8.18 3.60 -8.10
C LEU A 66 7.44 4.86 -8.58
N LYS A 67 6.41 4.66 -9.40
CA LYS A 67 5.61 5.73 -9.98
C LYS A 67 4.47 6.11 -9.04
N GLY A 68 4.10 7.40 -9.06
CA GLY A 68 2.97 7.91 -8.30
C GLY A 68 3.24 8.10 -6.80
N VAL A 69 4.49 7.93 -6.35
CA VAL A 69 4.86 8.10 -4.95
C VAL A 69 4.95 9.58 -4.60
N ASP A 70 4.21 10.00 -3.57
CA ASP A 70 4.45 11.26 -2.88
C ASP A 70 5.56 11.07 -1.84
N VAL A 71 6.80 11.35 -2.26
CA VAL A 71 8.01 11.15 -1.45
C VAL A 71 8.00 11.97 -0.15
N SER A 72 7.28 13.09 -0.13
CA SER A 72 7.23 13.97 1.04
C SER A 72 6.45 13.35 2.21
N SER A 73 5.42 12.56 1.91
CA SER A 73 4.56 11.88 2.89
C SER A 73 4.81 10.38 2.99
N PHE A 74 5.71 9.82 2.18
CA PHE A 74 6.00 8.39 2.15
C PHE A 74 6.55 7.86 3.48
N MET A 75 5.94 6.80 3.98
CA MET A 75 6.30 6.09 5.20
C MET A 75 6.31 4.58 4.98
N VAL A 76 7.24 3.89 5.63
CA VAL A 76 7.32 2.42 5.66
C VAL A 76 6.89 1.92 7.04
N CYS A 77 6.05 0.89 7.07
CA CYS A 77 5.71 0.18 8.30
C CYS A 77 6.74 -0.94 8.53
N LYS A 78 7.70 -0.72 9.44
CA LYS A 78 8.87 -1.58 9.61
C LYS A 78 8.53 -3.05 9.84
N ASN A 79 9.26 -3.94 9.16
CA ASN A 79 9.15 -5.40 9.26
C ASN A 79 7.77 -5.95 8.86
N THR A 80 7.10 -5.31 7.90
CA THR A 80 5.77 -5.72 7.44
C THR A 80 5.61 -5.78 5.92
N GLY A 81 6.48 -5.11 5.17
CA GLY A 81 6.35 -4.94 3.71
C GLY A 81 5.34 -3.89 3.27
N TYR A 82 4.53 -3.34 4.19
CA TYR A 82 3.62 -2.25 3.90
C TYR A 82 4.34 -0.90 3.92
N ALA A 83 3.99 -0.05 2.96
CA ALA A 83 4.31 1.37 2.98
C ALA A 83 3.06 2.18 2.59
N LYS A 84 3.07 3.49 2.80
CA LYS A 84 2.00 4.38 2.36
C LYS A 84 2.51 5.80 2.18
N ASP A 85 1.83 6.57 1.35
CA ASP A 85 1.93 8.02 1.32
C ASP A 85 0.53 8.63 1.49
N SER A 86 0.38 9.93 1.24
CA SER A 86 -0.91 10.61 1.36
C SER A 86 -1.99 10.08 0.40
N TYR A 87 -1.63 9.38 -0.68
CA TYR A 87 -2.56 9.00 -1.76
C TYR A 87 -2.72 7.48 -1.90
N HIS A 88 -1.67 6.71 -1.61
CA HIS A 88 -1.60 5.30 -1.91
C HIS A 88 -1.11 4.47 -0.72
N VAL A 89 -1.51 3.20 -0.72
CA VAL A 89 -0.90 2.15 0.11
C VAL A 89 -0.11 1.23 -0.78
N TYR A 90 1.07 0.86 -0.31
CA TYR A 90 2.02 0.04 -1.05
C TYR A 90 2.27 -1.30 -0.36
N TYR A 91 2.40 -2.34 -1.18
CA TYR A 91 2.88 -3.66 -0.80
C TYR A 91 3.54 -4.30 -2.03
N PRO A 92 4.62 -5.11 -1.93
CA PRO A 92 5.19 -5.79 -3.09
C PRO A 92 4.25 -6.88 -3.64
N LEU A 93 3.25 -6.48 -4.43
CA LEU A 93 2.21 -7.37 -4.96
C LEU A 93 2.78 -8.35 -5.99
N ARG A 94 3.76 -7.90 -6.77
CA ARG A 94 4.53 -8.76 -7.68
C ARG A 94 6.00 -8.35 -7.75
N LEU A 95 6.86 -9.33 -7.53
CA LEU A 95 8.30 -9.23 -7.72
C LEU A 95 8.69 -9.77 -9.10
N VAL A 96 9.63 -9.10 -9.75
CA VAL A 96 10.33 -9.62 -10.93
C VAL A 96 11.80 -9.68 -10.57
N CYS A 97 12.39 -10.86 -10.70
CA CYS A 97 13.79 -11.10 -10.35
C CYS A 97 14.62 -11.28 -11.62
N GLU A 98 15.77 -10.63 -11.64
CA GLU A 98 16.78 -10.80 -12.68
C GLU A 98 17.98 -11.52 -12.07
N ASP A 99 18.24 -12.72 -12.56
CA ASP A 99 19.43 -13.49 -12.21
C ASP A 99 20.60 -12.94 -13.02
N ALA A 100 21.60 -12.38 -12.34
CA ALA A 100 22.84 -11.91 -12.94
C ALA A 100 24.03 -12.50 -12.17
N MET A 101 25.15 -12.72 -12.86
CA MET A 101 26.34 -13.33 -12.25
C MET A 101 26.93 -12.49 -11.11
N ASP A 102 26.83 -11.15 -11.21
CA ASP A 102 27.43 -10.23 -10.23
C ASP A 102 26.39 -9.42 -9.43
N PHE A 103 25.28 -9.01 -10.06
CA PHE A 103 24.32 -8.06 -9.46
C PHE A 103 22.86 -8.43 -9.74
N GLY A 104 22.45 -9.62 -9.30
CA GLY A 104 21.05 -10.06 -9.37
C GLY A 104 20.17 -9.37 -8.32
N GLY A 105 18.87 -9.26 -8.60
CA GLY A 105 17.92 -8.68 -7.67
C GLY A 105 16.48 -8.79 -8.13
N CYS A 106 15.56 -8.63 -7.18
CA CYS A 106 14.13 -8.56 -7.44
C CYS A 106 13.63 -7.13 -7.28
N TYR A 107 12.82 -6.63 -8.20
CA TYR A 107 12.21 -5.30 -8.08
C TYR A 107 10.67 -5.40 -8.03
N PHE A 108 10.05 -4.37 -7.47
CA PHE A 108 8.61 -4.31 -7.31
C PHE A 108 8.00 -3.89 -8.63
N LYS A 109 7.36 -4.84 -9.31
CA LYS A 109 6.71 -4.55 -10.60
C LYS A 109 5.32 -3.97 -10.40
N ASP A 110 4.54 -4.57 -9.50
CA ASP A 110 3.23 -4.09 -9.08
C ASP A 110 3.28 -3.86 -7.57
N TYR A 111 2.88 -2.67 -7.13
CA TYR A 111 3.12 -2.22 -5.76
C TYR A 111 2.02 -1.37 -5.13
N ILE A 112 1.15 -0.74 -5.92
CA ILE A 112 0.02 0.04 -5.39
C ILE A 112 -1.14 -0.90 -5.10
N MET A 113 -1.68 -0.83 -3.89
CA MET A 113 -2.90 -1.53 -3.51
C MET A 113 -4.11 -0.72 -3.97
N GLU A 114 -4.89 -1.29 -4.89
CA GLU A 114 -6.09 -0.64 -5.46
C GLU A 114 -7.26 -0.58 -4.48
N ASP A 115 -8.05 0.49 -4.58
CA ASP A 115 -9.25 0.74 -3.77
C ASP A 115 -9.01 0.67 -2.24
N VAL A 116 -7.87 1.22 -1.78
CA VAL A 116 -7.49 1.26 -0.36
C VAL A 116 -7.33 2.70 0.11
N SER A 117 -7.99 3.04 1.23
CA SER A 117 -7.82 4.35 1.85
C SER A 117 -6.50 4.42 2.64
N SER A 118 -5.53 5.21 2.16
CA SER A 118 -4.22 5.42 2.80
C SER A 118 -4.33 6.13 4.15
N GLU A 119 -5.25 7.09 4.26
CA GLU A 119 -5.47 7.90 5.46
C GLU A 119 -5.84 7.02 6.67
N SER A 120 -6.74 6.06 6.47
CA SER A 120 -7.21 5.15 7.52
C SER A 120 -6.46 3.83 7.59
N PHE A 121 -5.46 3.62 6.73
CA PHE A 121 -4.70 2.38 6.68
C PHE A 121 -3.82 2.17 7.92
N ILE A 122 -3.99 1.01 8.56
CA ILE A 122 -3.19 0.56 9.70
C ILE A 122 -2.78 -0.91 9.56
N TYR A 123 -1.57 -1.21 10.01
CA TYR A 123 -1.12 -2.59 10.20
C TYR A 123 -1.61 -3.12 11.55
N ILE A 124 -2.16 -4.34 11.57
CA ILE A 124 -2.79 -4.93 12.76
C ILE A 124 -2.09 -6.22 13.24
N GLY A 125 -1.00 -6.62 12.57
CA GLY A 125 -0.12 -7.71 12.97
C GLY A 125 -0.20 -8.95 12.07
N ARG A 126 0.88 -9.74 12.06
CA ARG A 126 0.99 -11.02 11.34
C ARG A 126 0.63 -10.93 9.85
N GLY A 127 1.11 -9.87 9.18
CA GLY A 127 0.83 -9.62 7.76
C GLY A 127 -0.56 -9.02 7.49
N TYR A 128 -1.43 -8.90 8.50
CA TYR A 128 -2.74 -8.29 8.33
C TYR A 128 -2.71 -6.77 8.49
N ALA A 129 -3.51 -6.10 7.68
CA ALA A 129 -3.75 -4.67 7.71
C ALA A 129 -5.20 -4.35 7.33
N THR A 130 -5.64 -3.13 7.56
CA THR A 130 -7.00 -2.68 7.25
C THR A 130 -7.01 -1.17 6.99
N ASP A 131 -7.88 -0.74 6.09
CA ASP A 131 -8.22 0.67 5.89
C ASP A 131 -9.45 1.08 6.73
N GLY A 132 -9.89 0.22 7.65
CA GLY A 132 -11.08 0.40 8.48
C GLY A 132 -12.35 -0.21 7.87
N TYR A 133 -12.36 -0.52 6.57
CA TYR A 133 -13.50 -1.12 5.87
C TYR A 133 -13.18 -2.53 5.37
N LYS A 134 -12.03 -2.69 4.73
CA LYS A 134 -11.51 -3.95 4.18
C LYS A 134 -10.39 -4.49 5.04
N LEU A 135 -10.29 -5.82 5.10
CA LEU A 135 -9.15 -6.51 5.69
C LEU A 135 -8.22 -6.97 4.56
N PHE A 136 -6.92 -6.81 4.77
CA PHE A 136 -5.89 -7.24 3.84
C PHE A 136 -4.92 -8.18 4.57
N LYS A 137 -4.41 -9.17 3.85
CA LYS A 137 -3.29 -10.00 4.27
C LYS A 137 -2.24 -9.93 3.19
N GLU A 138 -1.05 -9.45 3.54
CA GLU A 138 0.10 -9.35 2.63
C GLU A 138 -0.29 -8.67 1.30
N GLY A 139 -0.91 -7.50 1.40
CA GLY A 139 -1.34 -6.69 0.26
C GLY A 139 -2.60 -7.16 -0.48
N LYS A 140 -3.16 -8.33 -0.13
CA LYS A 140 -4.34 -8.90 -0.79
C LYS A 140 -5.59 -8.76 0.06
N ALA A 141 -6.69 -8.31 -0.54
CA ALA A 141 -7.97 -8.25 0.15
C ALA A 141 -8.41 -9.65 0.62
N VAL A 142 -8.82 -9.73 1.88
CA VAL A 142 -9.41 -10.93 2.48
C VAL A 142 -10.91 -10.81 2.32
N ASN A 143 -11.46 -11.45 1.29
CA ASN A 143 -12.90 -11.59 1.17
C ASN A 143 -13.35 -12.55 2.26
N ASN A 144 -14.35 -12.16 3.05
CA ASN A 144 -14.84 -12.88 4.22
C ASN A 144 -15.64 -14.15 3.82
N LEU A 145 -15.05 -15.04 3.02
CA LEU A 145 -15.65 -16.27 2.50
C LEU A 145 -14.78 -17.47 2.88
N THR A 146 -14.83 -17.84 4.16
CA THR A 146 -15.15 -19.19 4.67
C THR A 146 -14.68 -19.29 6.12
N VAL A 147 -15.60 -19.06 7.06
CA VAL A 147 -15.55 -19.81 8.31
C VAL A 147 -15.99 -21.22 7.93
N ARG A 148 -15.04 -22.17 7.92
CA ARG A 148 -15.36 -23.59 8.04
C ARG A 148 -15.36 -23.95 9.52
#